data_AF-A0A2G5SW56-F1
#
_entry.id   AF-A0A2G5SW56-F1
#
_cell.length_a   1.000
_cell.length_b   1.000
_cell.length_c   1.000
_cell.angle_alpha   90.00
_cell.angle_beta   90.00
_cell.angle_gamma   90.00
#
_symmetry.space_group_name_H-M   'P 1'
#
loop_
_entity.id
_entity.type
_entity.pdbx_description
1 polymer ?
#
loop_
_entity_poly.entity_id
_entity_poly.type
_entity_poly.pdbx_seq_one_letter_code
_entity_poly.pdbx_strand_id
1 'polypeptide(L)'
;MNVTIRPATTMAQSLKRLSSNLHSSTDIQESLDQLFELNAPLTLLRQYKIKMLATRYIMHPTAKDAARRLVAICNRLEKSVVAPSTTIANGISRKRPNTDAIEHLISCKRTTPIVSAPKSKSPTATKEGPSQRYQSISTQTNSDEQKKREERMARDFQRRKAVEAARMKDSEEKRHQQLMAIKEYKQQRLQAIRFGGSDTKENQKPIKRKANHGNRFKCRF
;
A
#
# COMPACT_ATOMS: atom_id res chain seq x y z
N MET A 1 -16.44 -27.24 41.86
CA MET A 1 -15.62 -26.41 40.93
C MET A 1 -16.20 -26.58 39.54
N ASN A 2 -17.02 -25.63 39.09
CA ASN A 2 -17.71 -25.72 37.80
C ASN A 2 -16.73 -25.42 36.67
N VAL A 3 -16.23 -26.48 36.03
CA VAL A 3 -15.45 -26.36 34.80
C VAL A 3 -16.45 -26.04 33.69
N THR A 4 -16.66 -24.75 33.42
CA THR A 4 -17.34 -24.30 32.19
C THR A 4 -16.46 -24.67 31.00
N ILE A 5 -16.75 -25.84 30.43
CA ILE A 5 -16.21 -26.30 29.15
C ILE A 5 -16.73 -25.32 28.09
N ARG A 6 -15.89 -24.34 27.71
CA ARG A 6 -16.18 -23.50 26.56
C ARG A 6 -16.26 -24.41 25.32
N PRO A 7 -17.33 -24.36 24.53
CA PRO A 7 -17.32 -25.05 23.24
C PRO A 7 -16.16 -24.48 22.42
N ALA A 8 -15.46 -25.34 21.68
CA ALA A 8 -14.44 -24.91 20.73
C ALA A 8 -15.08 -23.94 19.73
N THR A 9 -14.98 -22.64 19.99
CA THR A 9 -15.56 -21.61 19.13
C THR A 9 -14.82 -21.65 17.82
N THR A 10 -15.55 -21.94 16.74
CA THR A 10 -14.95 -21.94 15.41
C THR A 10 -14.47 -20.53 15.07
N MET A 11 -13.37 -20.41 14.34
CA MET A 11 -12.77 -19.13 13.96
C MET A 11 -13.81 -18.17 13.32
N ALA A 12 -14.75 -18.70 12.55
CA ALA A 12 -15.86 -17.94 11.97
C ALA A 12 -16.82 -17.37 13.01
N GLN A 13 -17.13 -18.10 14.09
CA GLN A 13 -17.94 -17.61 15.21
C GLN A 13 -17.23 -16.48 15.96
N SER A 14 -15.92 -16.63 16.21
CA SER A 14 -15.11 -15.58 16.82
C SER A 14 -15.07 -14.32 15.96
N LEU A 15 -14.86 -14.46 14.64
CA LEU A 15 -14.91 -13.32 13.70
C LEU A 15 -16.29 -12.67 13.65
N LYS A 16 -17.38 -13.46 13.68
CA LYS A 16 -18.74 -12.93 13.72
C LYS A 16 -18.99 -12.09 14.98
N ARG A 17 -18.51 -12.56 16.14
CA ARG A 17 -18.60 -11.80 17.39
C ARG A 17 -17.76 -10.51 17.33
N LEU A 18 -16.50 -10.61 16.92
CA LEU A 18 -15.57 -9.47 16.85
C LEU A 18 -16.04 -8.42 15.83
N SER A 19 -16.53 -8.85 14.67
CA SER A 19 -17.13 -7.94 13.69
C SER A 19 -18.39 -7.25 14.22
N SER A 20 -19.21 -7.94 15.03
CA SER A 20 -20.35 -7.32 15.70
C SER A 20 -19.91 -6.24 16.69
N ASN A 21 -18.89 -6.51 17.51
CA ASN A 21 -18.33 -5.54 18.45
C ASN A 21 -17.79 -4.29 17.75
N LEU A 22 -17.11 -4.48 16.61
CA LEU A 22 -16.65 -3.38 15.75
C LEU A 22 -17.79 -2.65 15.04
N HIS A 23 -18.99 -3.21 14.93
CA HIS A 23 -20.16 -2.47 14.44
C HIS A 23 -20.82 -1.67 15.56
N SER A 24 -20.93 -2.25 16.76
CA SER A 24 -21.49 -1.59 17.95
C SER A 24 -20.54 -0.59 18.60
N SER A 25 -19.29 -0.48 18.14
CA SER A 25 -18.25 0.37 18.74
C SER A 25 -17.97 0.07 20.21
N THR A 26 -18.19 -1.19 20.61
CA THR A 26 -17.95 -1.70 21.97
C THR A 26 -16.59 -2.37 22.03
N ASP A 27 -15.78 -2.04 23.04
CA ASP A 27 -14.47 -2.65 23.29
C ASP A 27 -13.59 -2.73 22.02
N ILE A 28 -13.51 -1.59 21.31
CA ILE A 28 -12.89 -1.52 19.97
C ILE A 28 -11.42 -1.96 20.02
N GLN A 29 -10.67 -1.47 21.00
CA GLN A 29 -9.24 -1.79 21.14
C GLN A 29 -9.04 -3.29 21.34
N GLU A 30 -9.73 -3.87 22.32
CA GLU A 30 -9.66 -5.30 22.63
C GLU A 30 -10.13 -6.16 21.45
N SER A 31 -11.20 -5.75 20.77
CA SER A 31 -11.72 -6.47 19.61
C SER A 31 -10.73 -6.45 18.44
N LEU A 32 -10.02 -5.34 18.22
CA LEU A 32 -8.96 -5.27 17.20
C LEU A 32 -7.75 -6.11 17.57
N ASP A 33 -7.34 -6.12 18.83
CA ASP A 33 -6.23 -6.93 19.32
C ASP A 33 -6.54 -8.43 19.21
N GLN A 34 -7.74 -8.87 19.61
CA GLN A 34 -8.21 -10.25 19.43
C GLN A 34 -8.29 -10.64 17.94
N LEU A 35 -8.65 -9.70 17.04
CA LEU A 35 -8.62 -9.95 15.60
C LEU A 35 -7.20 -10.19 15.07
N PHE A 36 -6.18 -9.57 15.67
CA PHE A 36 -4.79 -9.87 15.32
C PHE A 36 -4.38 -11.26 15.77
N GLU A 37 -4.70 -11.62 17.01
CA GLU A 37 -4.34 -12.92 17.59
C GLU A 37 -4.99 -14.08 16.84
N LEU A 38 -6.22 -13.89 16.37
CA LEU A 38 -6.96 -14.91 15.61
C LEU A 38 -6.29 -15.26 14.28
N ASN A 39 -5.47 -14.36 13.71
CA ASN A 39 -4.74 -14.54 12.45
C ASN A 39 -5.57 -15.20 11.34
N ALA A 40 -6.78 -14.69 11.11
CA ALA A 40 -7.73 -15.30 10.19
C ALA A 40 -7.28 -15.21 8.72
N PRO A 41 -7.61 -16.22 7.89
CA PRO A 41 -7.31 -16.19 6.47
C PRO A 41 -8.07 -15.06 5.75
N LEU A 42 -7.49 -14.57 4.65
CA LEU A 42 -8.03 -13.44 3.88
C LEU A 42 -9.48 -13.65 3.42
N THR A 43 -9.86 -14.89 3.10
CA THR A 43 -11.23 -15.26 2.69
C THR A 43 -12.26 -14.89 3.76
N LEU A 44 -12.00 -15.26 5.01
CA LEU A 44 -12.88 -14.93 6.14
C LEU A 44 -12.84 -13.43 6.47
N LEU A 45 -11.66 -12.81 6.43
CA LEU A 45 -11.55 -11.36 6.65
C LEU A 45 -12.38 -10.54 5.65
N ARG A 46 -12.43 -10.99 4.38
CA ARG A 46 -13.29 -10.39 3.35
C ARG A 46 -14.77 -10.65 3.61
N GLN A 47 -15.14 -11.87 3.97
CA GLN A 47 -16.53 -12.26 4.26
C GLN A 47 -17.15 -11.36 5.35
N TYR A 48 -16.42 -11.12 6.44
CA TYR A 48 -16.89 -10.28 7.56
C TYR A 48 -16.55 -8.80 7.40
N LYS A 49 -16.04 -8.37 6.23
CA LYS A 49 -15.68 -6.98 5.91
C LYS A 49 -14.77 -6.32 6.96
N ILE A 50 -13.85 -7.10 7.57
CA ILE A 50 -13.03 -6.64 8.70
C ILE A 50 -12.16 -5.44 8.33
N LYS A 51 -11.56 -5.44 7.13
CA LYS A 51 -10.76 -4.32 6.62
C LYS A 51 -11.57 -3.01 6.60
N MET A 52 -12.82 -3.06 6.14
CA MET A 52 -13.71 -1.89 6.06
C MET A 52 -14.18 -1.40 7.43
N LEU A 53 -14.27 -2.30 8.41
CA LEU A 53 -14.57 -1.93 9.79
C LEU A 53 -13.37 -1.27 10.44
N ALA A 54 -12.19 -1.87 10.31
CA ALA A 54 -10.95 -1.35 10.86
C ALA A 54 -10.61 0.04 10.29
N THR A 55 -10.91 0.33 9.02
CA THR A 55 -10.64 1.65 8.44
C THR A 55 -11.39 2.79 9.13
N ARG A 56 -12.59 2.53 9.67
CA ARG A 56 -13.36 3.54 10.43
C ARG A 56 -12.64 4.00 11.70
N TYR A 57 -11.79 3.14 12.26
CA TYR A 57 -11.11 3.36 13.52
C TYR A 57 -9.66 3.85 13.36
N ILE A 58 -9.21 4.16 12.14
CA ILE A 58 -7.83 4.66 11.89
C ILE A 58 -7.56 6.00 12.59
N MET A 59 -8.61 6.79 12.86
CA MET A 59 -8.54 8.05 13.59
C MET A 59 -9.08 7.93 15.05
N HIS A 60 -9.32 6.72 15.54
CA HIS A 60 -9.84 6.51 16.90
C HIS A 60 -8.78 6.92 17.95
N PRO A 61 -9.15 7.63 19.03
CA PRO A 61 -8.19 8.19 19.99
C PRO A 61 -7.26 7.13 20.61
N THR A 62 -7.81 5.97 20.95
CA THR A 62 -7.07 4.87 21.59
C THR A 62 -6.70 3.74 20.64
N ALA A 63 -7.46 3.55 19.55
CA ALA A 63 -7.41 2.34 18.73
C ALA A 63 -6.83 2.55 17.33
N LYS A 64 -6.33 3.76 17.05
CA LYS A 64 -5.73 4.11 15.75
C LYS A 64 -4.62 3.15 15.32
N ASP A 65 -3.75 2.76 16.24
CA ASP A 65 -2.55 2.00 15.88
C ASP A 65 -2.88 0.54 15.60
N ALA A 66 -3.78 -0.04 16.40
CA ALA A 66 -4.35 -1.36 16.14
C ALA A 66 -5.11 -1.38 14.80
N ALA A 67 -5.97 -0.38 14.56
CA ALA A 67 -6.72 -0.27 13.31
C ALA A 67 -5.80 -0.15 12.07
N ARG A 68 -4.79 0.73 12.13
CA ARG A 68 -3.81 0.91 11.05
C ARG A 68 -3.03 -0.36 10.76
N ARG A 69 -2.55 -1.03 11.81
CA ARG A 69 -1.84 -2.31 11.68
C ARG A 69 -2.73 -3.37 11.01
N LEU A 70 -4.03 -3.43 11.33
CA LEU A 70 -4.92 -4.48 10.86
C LEU A 70 -5.22 -4.28 9.37
N VAL A 71 -5.44 -3.03 8.99
CA VAL A 71 -5.59 -2.63 7.58
C VAL A 71 -4.32 -2.94 6.79
N ALA A 72 -3.13 -2.68 7.35
CA ALA A 72 -1.87 -3.00 6.71
C ALA A 72 -1.68 -4.50 6.48
N ILE A 73 -2.08 -5.36 7.44
CA ILE A 73 -2.06 -6.81 7.27
C ILE A 73 -3.03 -7.25 6.18
N CYS A 74 -4.26 -6.75 6.18
CA CYS A 74 -5.24 -7.06 5.14
C CYS A 74 -4.70 -6.70 3.74
N ASN A 75 -4.12 -5.49 3.59
CA ASN A 75 -3.49 -5.06 2.33
C ASN A 75 -2.32 -5.96 1.91
N ARG A 76 -1.49 -6.41 2.87
CA ARG A 76 -0.37 -7.32 2.58
C ARG A 76 -0.87 -8.67 2.08
N LEU A 77 -1.88 -9.24 2.75
CA LEU A 77 -2.51 -10.50 2.35
C LEU A 77 -3.16 -10.40 0.98
N GLU A 78 -3.80 -9.27 0.65
CA GLU A 78 -4.36 -9.04 -0.68
C GLU A 78 -3.29 -8.98 -1.77
N LYS A 79 -2.14 -8.34 -1.50
CA LYS A 79 -1.01 -8.27 -2.43
C LYS A 79 -0.34 -9.63 -2.64
N SER A 80 -0.21 -10.44 -1.59
CA SER A 80 0.42 -11.76 -1.67
C SER A 80 -0.41 -12.81 -2.42
N VAL A 81 -1.72 -12.60 -2.57
CA VAL A 81 -2.59 -13.49 -3.37
C VAL A 81 -2.50 -13.19 -4.87
N VAL A 82 -2.10 -11.98 -5.26
CA VAL A 82 -2.00 -11.56 -6.68
C VAL A 82 -0.61 -11.85 -7.27
N ALA A 83 0.40 -12.05 -6.43
CA ALA A 83 1.72 -12.52 -6.88
C ALA A 83 1.79 -14.06 -6.75
N PRO A 84 2.11 -14.81 -7.81
CA PRO A 84 2.41 -16.23 -7.66
C PRO A 84 3.59 -16.38 -6.69
N SER A 85 3.41 -17.26 -5.72
CA SER A 85 4.32 -17.48 -4.60
C SER A 85 5.69 -17.94 -5.09
N THR A 86 6.71 -17.10 -4.92
CA THR A 86 8.07 -17.58 -4.71
C THR A 86 8.44 -17.39 -3.25
N THR A 87 8.43 -18.52 -2.56
CA THR A 87 9.31 -18.87 -1.44
C THR A 87 8.98 -18.26 -0.07
N ILE A 88 8.58 -19.17 0.82
CA ILE A 88 8.57 -19.03 2.28
C ILE A 88 9.94 -18.55 2.75
N ALA A 89 9.98 -17.42 3.46
CA ALA A 89 11.05 -17.13 4.40
C ALA A 89 10.46 -16.34 5.58
N ASN A 90 10.23 -17.08 6.68
CA ASN A 90 10.19 -16.50 8.02
C ASN A 90 11.48 -15.69 8.23
N GLY A 91 11.35 -14.44 8.65
CA GLY A 91 12.51 -13.62 8.98
C GLY A 91 12.14 -12.18 9.23
N ILE A 92 11.90 -11.84 10.49
CA ILE A 92 11.93 -10.46 10.96
C ILE A 92 13.34 -9.92 10.63
N SER A 93 13.45 -8.98 9.71
CA SER A 93 14.63 -8.13 9.63
C SER A 93 14.23 -6.74 9.16
N ARG A 94 13.97 -5.86 10.14
CA ARG A 94 14.02 -4.42 9.93
C ARG A 94 15.49 -4.04 9.72
N LYS A 95 16.04 -4.24 8.53
CA LYS A 95 17.27 -3.57 8.14
C LYS A 95 16.91 -2.31 7.37
N ARG A 96 17.13 -1.16 8.02
CA ARG A 96 17.35 0.12 7.33
C ARG A 96 18.34 -0.11 6.19
N PRO A 97 18.22 0.58 5.04
CA PRO A 97 19.32 0.63 4.08
C PRO A 97 20.58 1.08 4.82
N ASN A 98 21.65 0.29 4.72
CA ASN A 98 22.91 0.55 5.38
C ASN A 98 23.58 1.74 4.67
N THR A 99 23.47 2.94 5.24
CA THR A 99 23.99 4.20 4.66
C THR A 99 25.52 4.19 4.55
N ASP A 100 26.22 3.42 5.38
CA ASP A 100 27.69 3.43 5.44
C ASP A 100 28.36 2.71 4.25
N ALA A 101 27.64 1.84 3.55
CA ALA A 101 28.18 1.16 2.37
C ALA A 101 28.19 2.06 1.11
N ILE A 102 27.41 3.16 1.11
CA ILE A 102 27.29 4.06 -0.03
C ILE A 102 28.37 5.15 0.02
N GLU A 103 28.75 5.64 1.20
CA GLU A 103 29.81 6.66 1.32
C GLU A 103 31.18 6.17 0.86
N HIS A 104 31.51 4.89 1.10
CA HIS A 104 32.77 4.30 0.62
C HIS A 104 32.82 4.11 -0.91
N LEU A 105 31.68 4.00 -1.59
CA LEU A 105 31.63 3.85 -3.06
C LEU A 105 31.72 5.19 -3.81
N ILE A 106 31.30 6.28 -3.17
CA ILE A 106 31.27 7.62 -3.79
C ILE A 106 32.60 8.37 -3.60
N SER A 107 33.44 7.96 -2.63
CA SER A 107 34.74 8.59 -2.36
C SER A 107 35.82 8.33 -3.45
N CYS A 108 35.69 7.27 -4.24
CA CYS A 108 36.75 6.85 -5.17
C CYS A 108 36.77 7.55 -6.54
N LYS A 109 35.97 8.61 -6.77
CA LYS A 109 35.96 9.35 -8.05
C LYS A 109 36.11 10.87 -7.91
N ARG A 110 36.91 11.35 -6.95
CA ARG A 110 37.42 12.73 -6.97
C ARG A 110 38.87 12.73 -7.44
N THR A 111 39.03 12.95 -8.74
CA THR A 111 40.28 13.41 -9.38
C THR A 111 40.74 14.67 -8.66
N THR A 112 41.88 14.61 -7.98
CA THR A 112 42.61 15.81 -7.53
C THR A 112 43.39 16.39 -8.72
N PRO A 113 43.53 17.73 -8.83
CA PRO A 113 44.38 18.32 -9.85
C PRO A 113 45.84 17.98 -9.55
N ILE A 114 46.55 17.44 -10.55
CA ILE A 114 47.98 17.16 -10.49
C ILE A 114 48.72 18.48 -10.31
N VAL A 115 49.31 18.68 -9.13
CA VAL A 115 50.36 19.68 -8.92
C VAL A 115 51.52 18.96 -8.26
N SER A 116 52.70 19.21 -8.82
CA SER A 116 54.04 18.80 -8.38
C SER A 116 54.51 17.39 -8.78
N ALA A 117 55.41 17.38 -9.76
CA ALA A 117 56.37 16.30 -9.96
C ALA A 117 57.48 16.37 -8.90
N PRO A 118 57.97 15.23 -8.40
CA PRO A 118 59.36 15.14 -7.99
C PRO A 118 60.07 13.92 -8.58
N LYS A 119 61.10 14.24 -9.37
CA LYS A 119 62.42 13.61 -9.61
C LYS A 119 62.61 12.10 -9.36
N SER A 120 63.17 11.48 -10.40
CA SER A 120 63.79 10.16 -10.45
C SER A 120 64.79 9.90 -9.32
N LYS A 121 64.60 8.79 -8.60
CA LYS A 121 65.67 7.96 -8.01
C LYS A 121 65.22 6.50 -8.01
N SER A 122 65.95 5.65 -8.70
CA SER A 122 65.87 4.18 -8.58
C SER A 122 66.45 3.72 -7.25
N PRO A 123 65.89 2.66 -6.63
CA PRO A 123 66.74 1.69 -5.96
C PRO A 123 66.34 0.23 -6.20
N THR A 124 67.35 -0.52 -6.63
CA THR A 124 67.78 -1.88 -6.27
C THR A 124 66.85 -2.75 -5.40
N ALA A 125 66.73 -4.00 -5.84
CA ALA A 125 65.98 -5.11 -5.25
C ALA A 125 66.32 -5.43 -3.78
N THR A 126 65.30 -5.76 -2.98
CA THR A 126 65.44 -6.70 -1.85
C THR A 126 64.12 -7.45 -1.58
N LYS A 127 64.19 -8.75 -1.86
CA LYS A 127 63.49 -9.94 -1.35
C LYS A 127 62.20 -9.88 -0.51
N GLU A 128 61.35 -10.84 -0.89
CA GLU A 128 60.56 -11.78 -0.08
C GLU A 128 59.10 -11.47 0.29
N GLY A 129 58.25 -12.43 -0.13
CA GLY A 129 56.82 -12.52 0.15
C GLY A 129 56.11 -13.22 -1.01
N PRO A 130 55.44 -14.37 -0.82
CA PRO A 130 54.65 -14.98 -1.88
C PRO A 130 53.45 -14.06 -2.15
N SER A 131 53.59 -13.21 -3.16
CA SER A 131 52.51 -12.40 -3.68
C SER A 131 51.50 -13.35 -4.32
N GLN A 132 50.48 -13.70 -3.53
CA GLN A 132 49.28 -14.34 -3.99
C GLN A 132 48.69 -13.43 -5.08
N ARG A 133 48.95 -13.77 -6.34
CA ARG A 133 48.33 -13.15 -7.50
C ARG A 133 46.83 -13.22 -7.29
N TYR A 134 46.22 -12.12 -6.87
CA TYR A 134 44.82 -11.88 -7.17
C TYR A 134 44.72 -11.94 -8.69
N GLN A 135 44.17 -13.05 -9.19
CA GLN A 135 43.70 -13.11 -10.56
C GLN A 135 42.59 -12.07 -10.64
N SER A 136 42.95 -10.86 -11.07
CA SER A 136 42.00 -9.88 -11.56
C SER A 136 41.26 -10.57 -12.70
N ILE A 137 40.04 -11.03 -12.43
CA ILE A 137 39.14 -11.51 -13.46
C ILE A 137 38.87 -10.28 -14.32
N SER A 138 39.62 -10.18 -15.41
CA SER A 138 39.38 -9.22 -16.47
C SER A 138 38.03 -9.58 -17.07
N THR A 139 36.95 -8.98 -16.57
CA THR A 139 35.70 -8.90 -17.32
C THR A 139 35.93 -7.89 -18.45
N GLN A 140 36.75 -8.27 -19.43
CA GLN A 140 36.67 -7.74 -20.77
C GLN A 140 35.33 -8.22 -21.35
N THR A 141 34.23 -7.64 -20.89
CA THR A 141 33.01 -7.65 -21.69
C THR A 141 33.34 -6.78 -22.90
N ASN A 142 33.43 -7.44 -24.05
CA ASN A 142 33.71 -6.82 -25.34
C ASN A 142 32.87 -5.55 -25.49
N SER A 143 33.48 -4.42 -25.88
CA SER A 143 32.82 -3.10 -26.03
C SER A 143 31.50 -3.21 -26.81
N ASP A 144 31.47 -4.10 -27.81
CA ASP A 144 30.30 -4.36 -28.65
C ASP A 144 29.16 -5.07 -27.90
N GLU A 145 29.47 -5.96 -26.95
CA GLU A 145 28.45 -6.61 -26.12
C GLU A 145 27.83 -5.65 -25.12
N GLN A 146 28.64 -4.76 -24.54
CA GLN A 146 28.15 -3.71 -23.66
C GLN A 146 27.23 -2.75 -24.42
N LYS A 147 27.64 -2.30 -25.61
CA LYS A 147 26.83 -1.45 -26.49
C LYS A 147 25.51 -2.13 -26.87
N LYS A 148 25.54 -3.43 -27.20
CA LYS A 148 24.34 -4.23 -27.51
C LYS A 148 23.42 -4.45 -26.30
N ARG A 149 23.97 -4.42 -25.08
CA ARG A 149 23.17 -4.49 -23.84
C ARG A 149 22.52 -3.15 -23.53
N GLU A 150 23.25 -2.05 -23.69
CA GLU A 150 22.75 -0.69 -23.53
C GLU A 150 21.65 -0.37 -24.54
N GLU A 151 21.82 -0.76 -25.80
CA GLU A 151 20.80 -0.58 -26.84
C GLU A 151 19.51 -1.37 -26.54
N ARG A 152 19.64 -2.59 -26.00
CA ARG A 152 18.50 -3.39 -25.53
C ARG A 152 17.78 -2.70 -24.37
N MET A 153 18.52 -2.17 -23.40
CA MET A 153 17.95 -1.43 -22.27
C MET A 153 17.25 -0.14 -22.72
N ALA A 154 17.80 0.58 -23.70
CA ALA A 154 17.20 1.79 -24.25
C ALA A 154 15.88 1.50 -24.99
N ARG A 155 15.84 0.42 -25.79
CA ARG A 155 14.61 -0.03 -26.47
C ARG A 155 13.53 -0.45 -25.48
N ASP A 156 13.89 -1.21 -24.45
CA ASP A 156 12.93 -1.60 -23.41
C ASP A 156 12.40 -0.41 -22.62
N PHE A 157 13.25 0.59 -22.35
CA PHE A 157 12.83 1.82 -21.68
C PHE A 157 11.81 2.60 -22.52
N GLN A 158 12.05 2.77 -23.83
CA GLN A 158 11.09 3.42 -24.73
C GLN A 158 9.77 2.63 -24.80
N ARG A 159 9.83 1.29 -24.84
CA ARG A 159 8.64 0.44 -24.83
C ARG A 159 7.81 0.63 -23.57
N ARG A 160 8.45 0.66 -22.40
CA ARG A 160 7.78 0.92 -21.11
C ARG A 160 7.13 2.30 -21.09
N LYS A 161 7.84 3.33 -21.56
CA LYS A 161 7.32 4.70 -21.65
C LYS A 161 6.07 4.79 -22.55
N ALA A 162 6.07 4.09 -23.70
CA ALA A 162 4.92 4.05 -24.60
C ALA A 162 3.70 3.34 -23.98
N VAL A 163 3.92 2.22 -23.29
CA VAL A 163 2.85 1.50 -22.59
C VAL A 163 2.26 2.34 -21.46
N GLU A 164 3.09 3.03 -20.69
CA GLU A 164 2.64 3.91 -19.62
C GLU A 164 1.86 5.12 -20.17
N ALA A 165 2.32 5.72 -21.26
CA ALA A 165 1.60 6.79 -21.95
C ALA A 165 0.22 6.33 -22.46
N ALA A 166 0.11 5.10 -22.98
CA ALA A 166 -1.18 4.54 -23.39
C ALA A 166 -2.13 4.34 -22.19
N ARG A 167 -1.64 3.82 -21.06
CA ARG A 167 -2.47 3.66 -19.84
C ARG A 167 -2.96 4.99 -19.27
N MET A 168 -2.15 6.05 -19.37
CA MET A 168 -2.56 7.38 -18.93
C MET A 168 -3.69 7.94 -19.80
N LYS A 169 -3.64 7.77 -21.13
CA LYS A 169 -4.69 8.21 -22.05
C LYS A 169 -6.05 7.59 -21.74
N ASP A 170 -6.10 6.28 -21.46
CA ASP A 170 -7.36 5.61 -21.09
C ASP A 170 -7.99 6.18 -19.82
N SER A 171 -7.16 6.59 -18.86
CA SER A 171 -7.63 7.18 -17.60
C SER A 171 -8.11 8.62 -17.77
N GLU A 172 -7.44 9.39 -18.63
CA GLU A 172 -7.82 10.76 -18.97
C GLU A 172 -9.11 10.81 -19.79
N GLU A 173 -9.28 9.88 -20.73
CA GLU A 173 -10.50 9.76 -21.54
C GLU A 173 -11.72 9.42 -20.68
N LYS A 174 -11.58 8.49 -19.73
CA LYS A 174 -12.65 8.19 -18.75
C LYS A 174 -13.02 9.40 -17.91
N ARG A 175 -12.04 10.19 -17.47
CA ARG A 175 -12.29 11.44 -16.73
C ARG A 175 -13.00 12.47 -17.61
N HIS A 176 -12.62 12.58 -18.88
CA HIS A 176 -13.28 13.48 -19.83
C HIS A 176 -14.74 13.07 -20.07
N GLN A 177 -15.01 11.78 -20.28
CA GLN A 177 -16.36 11.24 -20.42
C GLN A 177 -17.24 11.54 -19.18
N GLN A 178 -16.70 11.36 -17.97
CA GLN A 178 -17.42 11.71 -16.74
C GLN A 178 -17.75 13.21 -16.65
N LEU A 179 -16.80 14.08 -17.03
CA LEU A 179 -17.04 15.53 -17.04
C LEU A 179 -18.13 15.92 -18.04
N MET A 180 -18.13 15.30 -19.23
CA MET A 180 -19.17 15.51 -20.23
C MET A 180 -20.54 15.06 -19.75
N ALA A 181 -20.65 13.87 -19.15
CA ALA A 181 -21.90 13.37 -18.57
C ALA A 181 -22.44 14.30 -17.46
N ILE A 182 -21.57 14.83 -16.61
CA ILE A 182 -21.97 15.80 -15.57
C ILE A 182 -22.46 17.11 -16.19
N LYS A 183 -21.78 17.61 -17.23
CA LYS A 183 -22.16 18.84 -17.93
C LYS A 183 -23.52 18.68 -18.62
N GLU A 184 -23.72 17.57 -19.30
CA GLU A 184 -24.98 17.23 -19.96
C GLU A 184 -26.13 17.10 -18.94
N TYR A 185 -25.92 16.37 -17.84
CA TYR A 185 -26.93 16.26 -16.78
C TYR A 185 -27.32 17.63 -16.19
N LYS A 186 -26.34 18.52 -15.97
CA LYS A 186 -26.62 19.90 -15.52
C LYS A 186 -27.44 20.66 -16.55
N GLN A 187 -27.12 20.53 -17.84
CA GLN A 187 -27.85 21.19 -18.92
C GLN A 187 -29.28 20.66 -19.05
N GLN A 188 -29.48 19.35 -18.98
CA GLN A 188 -30.80 18.72 -18.95
C GLN A 188 -31.62 19.20 -17.76
N ARG A 189 -31.03 19.26 -16.56
CA ARG A 189 -31.70 19.80 -15.36
C ARG A 189 -32.10 21.27 -15.54
N LEU A 190 -31.23 22.09 -16.14
CA LEU A 190 -31.55 23.49 -16.43
C LEU A 190 -32.65 23.64 -17.48
N GLN A 191 -32.68 22.78 -18.50
CA GLN A 191 -33.78 22.75 -19.48
C GLN A 191 -35.09 22.28 -18.82
N ALA A 192 -35.05 21.22 -18.01
CA ALA A 192 -36.20 20.73 -17.27
C ALA A 192 -36.75 21.77 -16.28
N ILE A 193 -35.91 22.61 -15.68
CA ILE A 193 -36.38 23.75 -14.86
C ILE A 193 -37.04 24.83 -15.72
N ARG A 194 -36.55 25.07 -16.95
CA ARG A 194 -37.16 26.06 -17.87
C ARG A 194 -38.48 25.59 -18.47
N PHE A 195 -38.68 24.28 -18.67
CA PHE A 195 -39.89 23.70 -19.29
C PHE A 195 -40.82 22.98 -18.32
N GLY A 196 -40.38 22.63 -17.11
CA GLY A 196 -41.14 21.90 -16.09
C GLY A 196 -41.85 22.80 -15.06
N GLY A 197 -41.94 24.11 -15.34
CA GLY A 197 -42.74 25.08 -14.58
C GLY A 197 -44.21 25.12 -15.00
N SER A 198 -44.66 24.22 -15.87
CA SER A 198 -46.07 24.11 -16.28
C SER A 198 -46.58 22.71 -15.99
N ASP A 199 -47.37 22.64 -14.92
CA ASP A 199 -48.35 21.62 -14.53
C ASP A 199 -48.11 20.16 -14.93
N THR A 200 -47.87 19.32 -13.92
CA THR A 200 -48.73 18.16 -13.66
C THR A 200 -48.43 17.63 -12.26
N LYS A 201 -49.35 17.90 -11.34
CA LYS A 201 -49.52 17.11 -10.14
C LYS A 201 -49.98 15.72 -10.56
N GLU A 202 -49.20 14.67 -10.30
CA GLU A 202 -49.80 13.42 -9.83
C GLU A 202 -48.75 12.43 -9.28
N ASN A 203 -49.07 11.90 -8.11
CA ASN A 203 -48.58 10.63 -7.57
C ASN A 203 -47.11 10.55 -7.13
N GLN A 204 -46.82 11.13 -5.95
CA GLN A 204 -45.97 10.44 -4.98
C GLN A 204 -46.45 10.74 -3.55
N LYS A 205 -47.05 9.72 -2.92
CA LYS A 205 -47.49 9.75 -1.51
C LYS A 205 -46.33 10.20 -0.61
N PRO A 206 -46.53 11.11 0.36
CA PRO A 206 -45.51 11.37 1.37
C PRO A 206 -45.42 10.15 2.28
N ILE A 207 -44.32 9.41 2.20
CA ILE A 207 -43.95 8.43 3.22
C ILE A 207 -43.74 9.21 4.52
N LYS A 208 -44.74 9.15 5.40
CA LYS A 208 -44.75 9.75 6.73
C LYS A 208 -43.50 9.32 7.48
N ARG A 209 -42.63 10.27 7.84
CA ARG A 209 -41.65 10.07 8.91
C ARG A 209 -42.43 9.98 10.22
N LYS A 210 -42.45 8.81 10.86
CA LYS A 210 -42.86 8.71 12.27
C LYS A 210 -41.81 9.45 13.11
N ALA A 211 -42.12 10.69 13.47
CA ALA A 211 -41.48 11.38 14.56
C ALA A 211 -41.92 10.68 15.86
N ASN A 212 -41.03 9.90 16.48
CA ASN A 212 -41.17 9.59 17.90
C ASN A 212 -40.65 10.79 18.69
N HIS A 213 -41.55 11.74 18.94
CA HIS A 213 -41.45 12.63 20.07
C HIS A 213 -41.48 11.80 21.35
N GLY A 214 -40.35 11.76 22.06
CA GLY A 214 -40.25 11.26 23.43
C GLY A 214 -39.56 12.29 24.30
N ASN A 215 -40.16 13.47 24.43
CA ASN A 215 -39.78 14.41 25.49
C ASN A 215 -40.53 13.99 26.75
N ARG A 216 -39.83 13.57 27.81
CA ARG A 216 -40.37 13.63 29.17
C ARG A 216 -39.27 13.95 30.16
N PHE A 217 -39.27 15.20 30.57
CA PHE A 217 -38.66 15.73 31.78
C PHE A 217 -38.78 14.76 32.97
N LYS A 218 -37.68 14.65 33.74
CA LYS A 218 -37.69 14.69 35.21
C LYS A 218 -36.26 14.85 35.72
N CYS A 219 -35.83 16.10 35.88
CA CYS A 219 -34.97 16.43 37.01
C CYS A 219 -35.79 16.24 38.29
N ARG A 220 -35.28 15.50 39.26
CA ARG A 220 -35.69 15.62 40.66
C ARG A 220 -34.52 15.27 41.57
N PHE A 221 -34.13 16.31 42.33
CA PHE A 221 -33.37 16.40 43.58
C PHE A 221 -31.94 15.87 43.59
#